data_AF-A0A2E5W5C4-F1
#
_entry.id   AF-A0A2E5W5C4-F1
#
_cell.length_a   1.000
_cell.length_b   1.000
_cell.length_c   1.000
_cell.angle_alpha   90.00
_cell.angle_beta   90.00
_cell.angle_gamma   90.00
#
_symmetry.space_group_name_H-M   'P 1'
#
loop_
_entity.id
_entity.type
_entity.pdbx_description
1 polymer ?
#
loop_
_entity_poly.entity_id
_entity_poly.type
_entity_poly.pdbx_seq_one_letter_code
_entity_poly.pdbx_strand_id
1 'polypeptide(L)'
;MENAEEDCAQFYDNNIASIMEQSCVSCHSGQAPSANLKLDSYSYVRNTIESIIDRVNREEGSSGIMPPFGAKLELEYLDLLQEFYSMECE
;
A
#
# COMPACT_ATOMS: atom_id res chain seq x y z
N MET A 1 -25.46 -7.27 8.44
CA MET A 1 -24.65 -6.39 7.59
C MET A 1 -23.78 -5.64 8.57
N GLU A 2 -22.63 -6.26 8.87
CA GLU A 2 -21.52 -5.58 9.53
C GLU A 2 -21.01 -4.47 8.61
N ASN A 3 -20.39 -3.47 9.22
CA ASN A 3 -20.07 -2.20 8.60
C ASN A 3 -18.88 -2.39 7.63
N ALA A 4 -19.10 -2.30 6.32
CA ALA A 4 -18.06 -2.53 5.30
C ALA A 4 -16.83 -1.62 5.47
N GLU A 5 -17.02 -0.40 6.00
CA GLU A 5 -15.92 0.49 6.35
C GLU A 5 -15.07 -0.05 7.52
N GLU A 6 -15.72 -0.68 8.50
CA GLU A 6 -15.09 -1.33 9.65
C GLU A 6 -14.31 -2.57 9.22
N ASP A 7 -14.86 -3.36 8.29
CA ASP A 7 -14.19 -4.54 7.73
C ASP A 7 -12.88 -4.18 7.01
N CYS A 8 -12.87 -3.08 6.25
CA CYS A 8 -11.67 -2.61 5.57
C CYS A 8 -10.62 -2.03 6.51
N ALA A 9 -11.03 -1.27 7.52
CA ALA A 9 -10.12 -0.80 8.56
C ALA A 9 -9.48 -1.98 9.31
N GLN A 10 -10.30 -2.99 9.67
CA GLN A 10 -9.83 -4.19 10.35
C GLN A 10 -8.88 -5.02 9.48
N PHE A 11 -9.17 -5.18 8.19
CA PHE A 11 -8.28 -5.86 7.25
C PHE A 11 -6.96 -5.10 7.10
N TYR A 12 -7.01 -3.78 7.01
CA TYR A 12 -5.81 -2.95 6.93
C TYR A 12 -4.92 -3.14 8.15
N ASP A 13 -5.47 -3.04 9.36
CA ASP A 13 -4.72 -3.17 10.60
C ASP A 13 -4.08 -4.56 10.75
N ASN A 14 -4.80 -5.61 10.33
CA ASN A 14 -4.32 -6.99 10.43
C ASN A 14 -3.26 -7.35 9.39
N ASN A 15 -3.39 -6.84 8.17
CA ASN A 15 -2.64 -7.36 7.02
C ASN A 15 -1.77 -6.31 6.31
N ILE A 16 -2.22 -5.06 6.22
CA ILE A 16 -1.59 -4.03 5.37
C ILE A 16 -0.66 -3.12 6.16
N ALA A 17 -0.99 -2.79 7.41
CA ALA A 17 -0.23 -1.86 8.22
C ALA A 17 1.25 -2.28 8.35
N SER A 18 1.51 -3.56 8.62
CA SER A 18 2.88 -4.09 8.75
C SER A 18 3.66 -4.05 7.42
N ILE A 19 2.98 -4.23 6.28
CA ILE A 19 3.60 -4.10 4.94
C ILE A 19 4.00 -2.64 4.70
N MET A 20 3.11 -1.69 5.00
CA MET A 20 3.38 -0.26 4.84
C MET A 20 4.56 0.17 5.70
N GLU A 21 4.60 -0.22 6.97
CA GLU A 21 5.68 0.12 7.89
C GLU A 21 7.03 -0.43 7.43
N GLN A 22 7.08 -1.69 6.98
CA GLN A 22 8.31 -2.36 6.60
C GLN A 22 8.85 -1.91 5.23
N SER A 23 7.96 -1.62 4.28
CA SER A 23 8.33 -1.49 2.86
C SER A 23 8.08 -0.12 2.25
N CYS A 24 7.25 0.74 2.86
CA CYS A 24 6.77 1.98 2.21
C CYS A 24 7.07 3.24 3.03
N VAL A 25 6.82 3.20 4.33
CA VAL A 25 6.83 4.37 5.24
C VAL A 25 8.22 5.00 5.36
N SER A 26 9.30 4.24 5.18
CA SER A 26 10.68 4.77 5.22
C SER A 26 10.92 5.93 4.24
N CYS A 27 10.25 5.92 3.08
CA CYS A 27 10.32 6.97 2.06
C CYS A 27 9.04 7.80 1.98
N HIS A 28 7.89 7.26 2.39
CA HIS A 28 6.56 7.84 2.20
C HIS A 28 5.88 8.28 3.50
N SER A 29 6.63 8.85 4.45
CA SER A 29 6.06 9.35 5.71
C SER A 29 6.65 10.69 6.15
N GLY A 30 6.08 11.24 7.24
CA GLY A 30 6.64 12.42 7.91
C GLY A 30 6.36 13.76 7.20
N GLN A 31 7.26 14.73 7.39
CA GLN A 31 7.08 16.10 6.89
C GLN A 31 7.48 16.28 5.41
N ALA A 32 8.36 15.42 4.89
CA ALA A 32 8.86 15.51 3.52
C ALA A 32 8.82 14.12 2.84
N PRO A 33 7.63 13.53 2.68
CA PRO A 33 7.51 12.23 2.03
C PRO A 33 7.88 12.32 0.55
N SER A 34 8.43 11.23 0.02
CA SER A 34 8.83 11.12 -1.39
C SER A 34 7.63 11.37 -2.29
N ALA A 35 7.84 12.19 -3.33
CA ALA A 35 6.80 12.64 -4.24
C ALA A 35 5.58 13.34 -3.57
N ASN A 36 5.74 13.84 -2.34
CA ASN A 36 4.65 14.36 -1.51
C ASN A 36 3.53 13.33 -1.23
N LEU A 37 3.84 12.04 -1.31
CA LEU A 37 2.89 10.94 -1.08
C LEU A 37 3.10 10.33 0.31
N LYS A 38 2.13 10.52 1.21
CA LYS A 38 2.10 9.86 2.52
C LYS A 38 1.43 8.50 2.43
N LEU A 39 1.98 7.51 3.10
CA LEU A 39 1.47 6.13 3.19
C LEU A 39 1.53 5.62 4.64
N ASP A 40 1.49 6.53 5.61
CA ASP A 40 1.64 6.28 7.06
C ASP A 40 0.30 6.22 7.81
N SER A 41 -0.83 6.12 7.10
CA SER A 41 -2.15 5.92 7.71
C SER A 41 -3.11 5.20 6.77
N TYR A 42 -4.11 4.53 7.36
CA TYR A 42 -5.19 3.86 6.63
C TYR A 42 -5.82 4.76 5.57
N SER A 43 -6.19 6.00 5.93
CA SER A 43 -6.89 6.90 5.01
C SER A 43 -6.03 7.28 3.82
N TYR A 44 -4.72 7.50 4.01
CA TYR A 44 -3.82 7.78 2.89
C TYR A 44 -3.63 6.55 2.00
N VAL A 45 -3.41 5.38 2.60
CA VAL A 45 -3.21 4.13 1.85
C VAL A 45 -4.47 3.76 1.07
N ARG A 46 -5.65 3.79 1.71
CA ARG A 46 -6.93 3.48 1.06
C ARG A 46 -7.22 4.42 -0.10
N ASN A 47 -6.96 5.72 0.04
CA ASN A 47 -7.17 6.69 -1.04
C ASN A 47 -6.17 6.55 -2.20
N THR A 48 -5.06 5.84 -2.01
CA THR A 48 -3.96 5.77 -3.00
C THR A 48 -3.65 4.35 -3.45
N ILE A 49 -4.41 3.36 -2.98
CA ILE A 49 -4.13 1.93 -3.18
C ILE A 49 -4.04 1.54 -4.66
N GLU A 50 -4.87 2.12 -5.53
CA GLU A 50 -4.77 1.91 -6.99
C GLU A 50 -3.38 2.31 -7.53
N SER A 51 -2.86 3.46 -7.10
CA SER A 51 -1.53 3.90 -7.51
C SER A 51 -0.42 3.07 -6.86
N ILE A 52 -0.63 2.53 -5.67
CA ILE A 52 0.35 1.62 -5.05
C ILE A 52 0.47 0.37 -5.90
N ILE A 53 -0.67 -0.27 -6.22
CA ILE A 53 -0.76 -1.49 -7.04
C ILE A 53 -0.09 -1.31 -8.41
N ASP A 54 -0.34 -0.20 -9.09
CA ASP A 54 0.31 0.11 -10.37
C ASP A 54 1.84 0.16 -10.25
N ARG A 55 2.38 0.64 -9.14
CA ARG A 55 3.83 0.88 -8.96
C ARG A 55 4.59 -0.35 -8.50
N VAL A 56 4.01 -1.13 -7.58
CA VAL A 56 4.63 -2.33 -7.02
C VAL A 56 4.60 -3.52 -7.97
N ASN A 57 3.66 -3.52 -8.93
CA ASN A 57 3.55 -4.59 -9.92
C ASN A 57 4.43 -4.41 -11.16
N ARG A 58 5.07 -3.25 -11.34
CA ARG A 58 5.92 -3.00 -12.51
C ARG A 58 7.08 -3.99 -12.58
N GLU A 59 7.51 -4.29 -13.81
CA GLU A 59 8.66 -5.15 -14.06
C GLU A 59 9.95 -4.48 -13.58
N GLU A 60 10.89 -5.28 -13.08
CA GLU A 60 12.19 -4.79 -12.60
C GLU A 60 12.91 -3.99 -13.70
N GLY A 61 13.47 -2.84 -13.31
CA GLY A 61 14.12 -1.91 -14.25
C GLY A 61 13.15 -1.00 -15.03
N SER A 62 11.84 -1.17 -14.87
CA SER A 62 10.86 -0.23 -15.44
C SER A 62 10.89 1.12 -14.75
N SER A 63 10.67 2.18 -15.52
CA SER A 63 10.58 3.54 -14.97
C SER A 63 9.46 3.63 -13.93
N GLY A 64 9.79 4.19 -12.76
CA GLY A 64 8.82 4.42 -11.69
C GLY A 64 8.30 3.16 -11.01
N ILE A 65 9.03 2.04 -11.08
CA ILE A 65 8.86 0.89 -10.18
C ILE A 65 9.09 1.34 -8.72
N MET A 66 8.34 0.72 -7.80
CA MET A 66 8.57 0.87 -6.36
C MET A 66 8.71 -0.52 -5.71
N PRO A 67 9.68 -0.71 -4.79
CA PRO A 67 10.72 0.25 -4.39
C PRO A 67 11.71 0.58 -5.53
N PRO A 68 12.27 1.81 -5.58
CA PRO A 68 13.09 2.26 -6.71
C PRO A 68 14.51 1.66 -6.68
N PHE A 69 14.98 1.29 -5.49
CA PHE A 69 16.25 0.62 -5.24
C PHE A 69 15.98 -0.51 -4.24
N GLY A 70 15.66 -1.68 -4.75
CA GLY A 70 15.29 -2.83 -3.92
C GLY A 70 14.81 -3.99 -4.77
N ALA A 71 14.64 -5.14 -4.12
CA ALA A 71 13.89 -6.24 -4.72
C ALA A 71 12.40 -5.87 -4.78
N LYS A 72 11.68 -6.50 -5.72
CA LYS A 72 10.23 -6.48 -5.71
C LYS A 72 9.69 -7.00 -4.37
N LEU A 73 8.49 -6.54 -3.98
CA LEU A 73 7.81 -7.07 -2.80
C LEU A 73 7.61 -8.58 -2.93
N GLU A 74 7.56 -9.25 -1.78
CA GLU A 74 7.19 -10.66 -1.71
C GLU A 74 5.79 -10.87 -2.30
N LEU A 75 5.57 -12.02 -2.95
CA LEU A 75 4.31 -12.33 -3.62
C LEU A 75 3.12 -12.25 -2.64
N GLU A 76 3.30 -12.71 -1.40
CA GLU A 76 2.27 -12.63 -0.36
C GLU A 76 1.87 -11.18 -0.05
N TYR A 77 2.83 -10.24 -0.04
CA TYR A 77 2.52 -8.82 0.19
C TYR A 77 1.79 -8.21 -1.00
N LEU A 78 2.14 -8.62 -2.23
CA LEU A 78 1.44 -8.18 -3.43
C LEU A 78 -0.01 -8.68 -3.44
N ASP A 79 -0.23 -9.94 -3.06
CA ASP A 79 -1.56 -10.54 -3.00
C ASP A 79 -2.45 -9.83 -1.97
N LEU A 80 -1.93 -9.54 -0.77
CA LEU A 80 -2.67 -8.81 0.27
C LEU A 80 -3.02 -7.38 -0.17
N LEU A 81 -2.10 -6.68 -0.83
CA LEU A 81 -2.38 -5.34 -1.38
C LEU A 81 -3.45 -5.41 -2.47
N GLN A 82 -3.40 -6.44 -3.32
CA GLN A 82 -4.36 -6.63 -4.42
C GLN A 82 -5.75 -6.98 -3.89
N GLU A 83 -5.83 -7.80 -2.84
CA GLU A 83 -7.06 -8.09 -2.12
C GLU A 83 -7.64 -6.80 -1.52
N PHE A 84 -6.83 -6.02 -0.80
CA PHE A 84 -7.26 -4.76 -0.21
C PHE A 84 -7.75 -3.74 -1.25
N TYR A 85 -7.13 -3.71 -2.43
CA TYR A 85 -7.61 -2.90 -3.56
C TYR A 85 -9.01 -3.34 -4.01
N SER A 86 -9.26 -4.64 -4.08
CA SER A 86 -10.53 -5.22 -4.54
C SER A 86 -11.66 -5.22 -3.51
N MET A 87 -11.39 -4.85 -2.26
CA MET A 87 -12.42 -4.69 -1.23
C MET A 87 -13.32 -3.46 -1.50
N GLU A 88 -14.62 -3.66 -1.38
CA GLU A 88 -15.64 -2.61 -1.40
C GLU A 88 -15.80 -2.06 0.03
N CYS A 89 -15.25 -0.86 0.28
CA CYS A 89 -15.18 -0.24 1.61
C CYS A 89 -16.15 0.94 1.77
N GLU A 90 -17.27 0.94 1.03
CA GLU A 90 -18.23 2.05 0.90
C GLU A 90 -19.64 1.68 1.39
#